data_AF-A0AAN8XK09-F1
#
_entry.id   AF-A0AAN8XK09-F1
#
_cell.length_a   1.000
_cell.length_b   1.000
_cell.length_c   1.000
_cell.angle_alpha   90.00
_cell.angle_beta   90.00
_cell.angle_gamma   90.00
#
_symmetry.space_group_name_H-M   'P 1'
#
loop_
_entity.id
_entity.type
_entity.pdbx_description
1 polymer ?
#
loop_
_entity_poly.entity_id
_entity_poly.type
_entity_poly.pdbx_seq_one_letter_code
_entity_poly.pdbx_strand_id
1 'polypeptide(L)'
;MGYLGITGCVLVLPLPQLAGASYMEVHGAGGGINFTVEKTRAASEDKLLDELMLRLQRMSKAGTTLAECKSGYGLDVKTELKMLRVLEQAKSKAPLTISSTFCGAHSIPRFV
;
A
#
# COMPACT_ATOMS: atom_id res chain seq x y z
N MET A 1 25.28 -13.37 8.47
CA MET A 1 25.67 -11.96 8.23
C MET A 1 25.05 -11.56 6.89
N GLY A 2 24.08 -10.65 6.89
CA GLY A 2 23.59 -9.94 5.69
C GLY A 2 22.54 -10.66 4.81
N TYR A 3 21.25 -10.44 5.08
CA TYR A 3 20.28 -10.22 4.01
C TYR A 3 19.32 -9.11 4.45
N LEU A 4 19.57 -7.91 3.93
CA LEU A 4 18.71 -6.73 4.05
C LEU A 4 17.51 -6.94 3.10
N GLY A 5 16.51 -7.69 3.56
CA GLY A 5 15.28 -7.89 2.81
C GLY A 5 14.39 -6.64 2.87
N ILE A 6 14.61 -5.69 1.95
CA ILE A 6 13.65 -4.60 1.70
C ILE A 6 12.46 -5.22 0.95
N THR A 7 11.56 -5.86 1.70
CA THR A 7 10.26 -6.26 1.16
C THR A 7 9.37 -5.02 1.21
N GLY A 8 9.18 -4.36 0.06
CA GLY A 8 8.31 -3.19 -0.03
C GLY A 8 6.91 -3.52 0.48
N CYS A 9 6.45 -2.84 1.52
CA CYS A 9 5.06 -2.95 1.97
C CYS A 9 4.28 -1.87 1.26
N VAL A 10 3.21 -2.25 0.58
CA VAL A 10 2.35 -1.29 -0.09
C VAL A 10 1.05 -1.26 0.70
N LEU A 11 0.55 -0.07 1.01
CA LEU A 11 -0.73 0.11 1.68
C LEU A 11 -1.86 -0.29 0.71
N VAL A 12 -2.14 -1.58 0.60
CA VAL A 12 -3.04 -2.15 -0.42
C VAL A 12 -4.07 -3.05 0.23
N LEU A 13 -5.34 -2.66 0.13
CA LEU A 13 -6.49 -3.54 0.32
C LEU A 13 -6.37 -4.74 -0.64
N PRO A 14 -6.62 -5.98 -0.20
CA PRO A 14 -6.38 -7.17 -1.03
C PRO A 14 -7.13 -7.07 -2.37
N LEU A 15 -6.39 -7.28 -3.46
CA LEU A 15 -6.92 -7.39 -4.81
C LEU A 15 -7.49 -8.80 -5.03
N PRO A 16 -8.60 -8.94 -5.78
CA PRO A 16 -9.01 -10.25 -6.28
C PRO A 16 -7.89 -10.81 -7.18
N GLN A 17 -7.39 -12.00 -6.84
CA GLN A 17 -6.47 -12.75 -7.71
C GLN A 17 -7.30 -13.38 -8.83
N LEU A 18 -7.13 -12.89 -10.06
CA LEU A 18 -7.74 -13.48 -11.24
C LEU A 18 -6.85 -14.61 -11.76
N ALA A 19 -7.38 -15.82 -11.76
CA ALA A 19 -6.74 -17.00 -12.32
C ALA A 19 -6.53 -16.81 -13.84
N GLY A 20 -5.30 -16.43 -14.24
CA GLY A 20 -4.83 -16.59 -15.62
C GLY A 20 -5.00 -15.42 -16.60
N ALA A 21 -5.47 -14.24 -16.17
CA ALA A 21 -5.50 -13.06 -17.04
C ALA A 21 -4.14 -12.32 -17.02
N SER A 22 -3.69 -11.80 -18.16
CA SER A 22 -2.49 -10.96 -18.21
C SER A 22 -2.74 -9.62 -17.51
N TYR A 23 -1.71 -9.05 -16.90
CA TYR A 23 -1.79 -7.77 -16.16
C TYR A 23 -2.45 -6.64 -16.97
N MET A 24 -2.22 -6.62 -18.29
CA MET A 24 -2.77 -5.61 -19.20
C MET A 24 -4.25 -5.81 -19.51
N GLU A 25 -4.73 -7.06 -19.64
CA GLU A 25 -6.15 -7.36 -19.88
C GLU A 25 -7.02 -6.95 -18.69
N VAL A 26 -6.50 -7.14 -17.46
CA VAL A 26 -7.17 -6.71 -16.23
C VAL A 26 -7.21 -5.18 -16.13
N HIS A 27 -6.18 -4.48 -16.62
CA HIS A 27 -6.10 -3.02 -16.61
C HIS A 27 -7.15 -2.36 -17.54
N GLY A 28 -7.41 -2.97 -18.71
CA GLY A 28 -8.42 -2.50 -19.67
C GLY A 28 -9.87 -2.68 -19.18
N ALA A 29 -10.14 -3.68 -18.34
CA ALA A 29 -11.48 -3.99 -17.84
C ALA A 29 -11.89 -3.21 -16.57
N GLY A 30 -11.10 -2.23 -16.13
CA GLY A 30 -11.32 -1.52 -14.86
C GLY A 30 -10.91 -2.30 -13.61
N GLY A 31 -10.24 -3.45 -13.79
CA GLY A 31 -9.51 -4.14 -12.73
C GLY A 31 -8.09 -3.58 -12.54
N GLY A 32 -7.34 -4.14 -11.59
CA GLY A 32 -5.95 -3.75 -11.33
C GLY A 32 -5.84 -2.52 -10.42
N ILE A 33 -4.87 -1.64 -10.69
CA ILE A 33 -4.54 -0.51 -9.79
C ILE A 33 -5.76 0.38 -9.47
N ASN A 34 -6.66 0.58 -10.43
CA ASN A 34 -7.85 1.42 -10.28
C ASN A 34 -8.80 0.92 -9.18
N PHE A 35 -8.98 -0.41 -9.08
CA PHE A 35 -9.79 -1.00 -8.01
C PHE A 35 -9.18 -0.68 -6.64
N THR A 36 -7.86 -0.83 -6.49
CA THR A 36 -7.17 -0.50 -5.25
C THR A 36 -7.25 0.99 -4.95
N VAL A 37 -7.14 1.86 -5.97
CA VAL A 37 -7.29 3.31 -5.80
C VAL A 37 -8.68 3.64 -5.26
N GLU A 38 -9.75 3.13 -5.88
CA GLU A 38 -11.13 3.35 -5.44
C GLU A 38 -11.36 2.86 -4.00
N LYS A 39 -10.87 1.66 -3.68
CA LYS A 39 -10.97 1.10 -2.33
C LYS A 39 -10.16 1.89 -1.29
N THR A 40 -8.97 2.36 -1.66
CA THR A 40 -8.10 3.17 -0.78
C THR A 40 -8.71 4.54 -0.54
N ARG A 41 -9.30 5.17 -1.56
CA ARG A 41 -10.05 6.43 -1.42
C ARG A 41 -11.21 6.29 -0.45
N ALA A 42 -12.00 5.23 -0.58
CA ALA A 42 -13.18 4.97 0.25
C ALA A 42 -12.88 4.56 1.70
N ALA A 43 -11.70 3.99 1.98
CA ALA A 43 -11.33 3.55 3.33
C ALA A 43 -11.02 4.73 4.27
N SER A 44 -11.36 4.59 5.56
CA SER A 44 -10.94 5.50 6.63
C SER A 44 -9.46 5.34 6.96
N GLU A 45 -8.86 6.35 7.61
CA GLU A 45 -7.47 6.26 8.11
C GLU A 45 -7.29 5.08 9.06
N ASP A 46 -8.23 4.88 10.00
CA ASP A 46 -8.17 3.77 10.97
C ASP A 46 -8.19 2.40 10.27
N LYS A 47 -9.07 2.22 9.29
CA LYS A 47 -9.14 0.97 8.53
C LYS A 47 -7.83 0.71 7.79
N LEU A 48 -7.24 1.74 7.19
CA LEU A 48 -5.96 1.62 6.49
C LEU A 48 -4.83 1.29 7.46
N LEU A 49 -4.83 1.90 8.66
CA LEU A 49 -3.86 1.63 9.71
C LEU A 49 -3.96 0.20 10.22
N ASP A 50 -5.16 -0.29 10.54
CA ASP A 50 -5.38 -1.64 11.05
C ASP A 50 -4.86 -2.71 10.08
N GLU A 51 -5.17 -2.56 8.80
CA GLU A 51 -4.69 -3.49 7.80
C GLU A 51 -3.17 -3.40 7.57
N LEU A 52 -2.59 -2.19 7.62
CA LEU A 52 -1.14 -2.01 7.55
C LEU A 52 -0.46 -2.72 8.73
N MET A 53 -0.95 -2.52 9.95
CA MET A 53 -0.41 -3.14 11.15
C MET A 53 -0.45 -4.66 11.08
N LEU A 54 -1.54 -5.26 10.57
CA LEU A 54 -1.63 -6.70 10.35
C LEU A 54 -0.53 -7.21 9.40
N ARG A 55 -0.24 -6.48 8.32
CA ARG A 55 0.83 -6.83 7.36
C ARG A 55 2.20 -6.71 8.01
N LEU A 56 2.47 -5.60 8.70
CA LEU A 56 3.74 -5.35 9.38
C LEU A 56 4.02 -6.39 10.47
N GLN A 57 3.01 -6.82 11.22
CA GLN A 57 3.14 -7.90 12.19
C GLN A 57 3.52 -9.23 11.54
N ARG A 58 2.91 -9.56 10.39
CA ARG A 58 3.27 -10.77 9.63
C ARG A 58 4.70 -10.70 9.11
N MET A 59 5.11 -9.56 8.57
CA MET A 59 6.48 -9.31 8.09
C MET A 59 7.49 -9.44 9.22
N SER A 60 7.23 -8.82 10.37
CA SER A 60 8.06 -8.92 11.57
C SER A 60 8.20 -10.37 12.05
N LYS A 61 7.09 -11.14 12.10
CA LYS A 61 7.12 -12.58 12.43
C LYS A 61 7.93 -13.42 11.44
N ALA A 62 8.04 -12.97 10.18
CA ALA A 62 8.87 -13.61 9.16
C ALA A 62 10.34 -13.15 9.17
N GLY A 63 10.74 -12.28 10.12
CA GLY A 63 12.11 -11.81 10.29
C GLY A 63 12.41 -10.46 9.64
N THR A 64 11.43 -9.75 9.07
CA THR A 64 11.63 -8.40 8.55
C THR A 64 11.84 -7.40 9.69
N THR A 65 12.95 -6.69 9.67
CA THR A 65 13.29 -5.65 10.66
C THR A 65 13.06 -4.24 10.14
N LEU A 66 13.05 -4.04 8.82
CA LEU A 66 12.75 -2.77 8.17
C LEU A 66 11.88 -2.99 6.94
N ALA A 67 10.82 -2.20 6.82
CA ALA A 67 9.98 -2.15 5.63
C ALA A 67 9.95 -0.72 5.07
N GLU A 68 10.08 -0.60 3.76
CA GLU A 68 9.79 0.64 3.07
C GLU A 68 8.33 0.62 2.61
N CYS A 69 7.57 1.63 3.02
CA CYS A 69 6.14 1.78 2.80
C CYS A 69 5.84 2.98 1.92
N LYS A 70 5.09 2.76 0.83
CA LYS A 70 4.80 3.79 -0.17
C LYS A 70 3.34 4.24 -0.11
N SER A 71 3.10 5.51 -0.46
CA SER A 71 1.79 5.98 -0.89
C SER A 71 1.52 5.57 -2.36
N GLY A 72 0.65 6.25 -3.10
CA GLY A 72 0.46 6.03 -4.55
C GLY A 72 -0.80 5.27 -4.95
N TYR A 73 -1.68 4.93 -4.01
CA TYR A 73 -3.05 4.46 -4.31
C TYR A 73 -4.10 5.53 -4.04
N GLY A 74 -3.68 6.77 -3.76
CA GLY A 74 -4.60 7.90 -3.71
C GLY A 74 -4.82 8.49 -5.09
N LEU A 75 -3.74 8.73 -5.84
CA LEU A 75 -3.76 9.46 -7.14
C LEU A 75 -4.54 10.79 -7.08
N ASP A 76 -4.66 11.36 -5.88
CA ASP A 76 -5.22 12.67 -5.57
C ASP A 76 -4.57 13.16 -4.27
N VAL A 77 -4.43 14.48 -4.12
CA VAL A 77 -3.69 15.08 -2.99
C VAL A 77 -4.26 14.66 -1.63
N LYS A 78 -5.59 14.65 -1.49
CA LYS A 78 -6.26 14.37 -0.21
C LYS A 78 -5.97 12.95 0.24
N THR A 79 -6.08 11.98 -0.67
CA THR A 79 -5.89 10.56 -0.37
C THR A 79 -4.42 10.22 -0.22
N GLU A 80 -3.51 10.83 -0.98
CA GLU A 80 -2.07 10.65 -0.78
C GLU A 80 -1.62 11.13 0.61
N LEU A 81 -2.05 12.33 1.03
CA LEU A 81 -1.77 12.84 2.37
C LEU A 81 -2.39 11.96 3.46
N LYS A 82 -3.58 11.40 3.22
CA LYS A 82 -4.22 10.41 4.10
C LYS A 82 -3.33 9.19 4.30
N MET A 83 -2.80 8.62 3.21
CA MET A 83 -1.90 7.47 3.29
C MET A 83 -0.61 7.82 4.05
N LEU A 84 -0.02 8.99 3.81
CA LEU A 84 1.20 9.42 4.52
C LEU A 84 0.96 9.60 6.03
N ARG A 85 -0.19 10.13 6.45
CA ARG A 85 -0.58 10.19 7.88
C ARG A 85 -0.71 8.80 8.50
N VAL A 86 -1.31 7.85 7.79
CA VAL A 86 -1.40 6.45 8.23
C VAL A 86 -0.01 5.83 8.40
N LEU A 87 0.91 6.07 7.45
CA LEU A 87 2.29 5.59 7.57
C LEU A 87 3.02 6.20 8.78
N GLU A 88 2.80 7.48 9.06
CA GLU A 88 3.38 8.15 10.22
C GLU A 88 2.83 7.59 11.53
N GLN A 89 1.51 7.35 11.61
CA GLN A 89 0.90 6.70 12.78
C GLN A 89 1.46 5.28 12.98
N ALA A 90 1.66 4.52 11.90
CA ALA A 90 2.19 3.16 11.98
C ALA A 90 3.62 3.11 12.52
N LYS A 91 4.49 4.09 12.20
CA LYS A 91 5.87 4.16 12.73
C LYS A 91 5.92 4.10 14.26
N SER A 92 4.94 4.71 14.93
CA SER A 92 4.89 4.76 16.40
C SER A 92 4.43 3.44 17.05
N LYS A 93 3.82 2.52 16.29
CA LYS A 93 3.16 1.31 16.80
C LYS A 93 3.76 0.01 16.26
N ALA A 94 4.46 0.08 15.12
CA ALA A 94 4.90 -1.10 14.38
C ALA A 94 6.01 -1.89 15.10
N PRO A 95 6.01 -3.23 14.99
CA PRO A 95 7.06 -4.08 15.55
C PRO A 95 8.33 -4.12 14.67
N LEU A 96 8.46 -3.20 13.70
CA LEU A 96 9.59 -3.10 12.77
C LEU A 96 9.77 -1.63 12.33
N THR A 97 10.94 -1.28 11.80
CA THR A 97 11.24 0.07 11.33
C THR A 97 10.54 0.36 10.01
N ILE A 98 9.85 1.49 9.90
CA ILE A 98 9.19 1.92 8.65
C ILE A 98 9.93 3.12 8.04
N SER A 99 10.33 2.99 6.78
CA SER A 99 10.67 4.14 5.92
C SER A 99 9.47 4.50 5.06
N SER A 100 9.10 5.78 4.97
CA SER A 100 7.93 6.21 4.19
C SER A 100 8.34 6.95 2.92
N THR A 101 7.72 6.60 1.80
CA THR A 101 8.01 7.20 0.49
C THR A 101 6.72 7.72 -0.14
N PHE A 102 6.72 8.98 -0.56
CA PHE A 102 5.65 9.52 -1.40
C PHE A 102 5.76 8.98 -2.83
N CYS A 103 4.68 8.44 -3.36
CA CYS A 103 4.61 7.88 -4.71
C CYS A 103 3.33 8.33 -5.43
N GLY A 104 2.99 9.62 -5.38
CA GLY A 104 1.75 10.13 -6.02
C GLY A 104 1.71 9.96 -7.53
N ALA A 105 2.88 9.85 -8.18
CA ALA A 105 3.02 9.55 -9.61
C ALA A 105 3.03 8.03 -9.91
N HIS A 106 2.24 7.24 -9.18
CA HIS A 106 2.18 5.78 -9.35
C HIS A 106 1.50 5.38 -10.67
N SER A 107 0.46 6.11 -11.08
CA SER A 107 -0.27 5.83 -12.32
C SER A 107 -1.06 7.06 -12.77
N ILE A 108 -1.60 7.01 -13.98
CA ILE A 108 -2.44 8.06 -14.55
C ILE A 108 -3.88 7.82 -14.05
N PRO A 109 -4.47 8.75 -13.27
CA PRO A 109 -5.84 8.61 -12.82
C PRO A 109 -6.81 8.65 -14.01
N ARG A 110 -7.89 7.85 -13.93
CA ARG A 110 -8.88 7.69 -15.02
C ARG A 110 -9.61 8.99 -15.41
N PHE A 111 -9.63 9.95 -14.49
CA PHE A 111 -10.26 11.25 -14.66
C PHE A 111 -9.23 12.31 -14.26
N VAL A 112 -8.61 12.92 -15.27
CA VAL A 112 -7.79 14.12 -15.13
C VAL A 112 -8.57 15.28 -15.70
#